data_AF-A0A6V7X0S0-F1
#
_entry.id   AF-A0A6V7X0S0-F1
#
_cell.length_a   1.000
_cell.length_b   1.000
_cell.length_c   1.000
_cell.angle_alpha   90.00
_cell.angle_beta   90.00
_cell.angle_gamma   90.00
#
_symmetry.space_group_name_H-M   'P 1'
#
loop_
_entity.id
_entity.type
_entity.pdbx_description
1 polymer ?
#
loop_
_entity_poly.entity_id
_entity_poly.type
_entity_poly.pdbx_seq_one_letter_code
_entity_poly.pdbx_strand_id
1 'polypeptide(L)'
;MGQVPRYEQRLKCLSISRASHTLCNSKRLIQFLALILAVGNILNEGKRLGNCYGFTISSIDQIPSVRSTIRPDRNLLHFLVETIEHNWPDLFNLKREMNSVLEASKVDRQQIEKELFQLEKAIFELNEELNYYQKKFEESNNLEEGKEEEKKKLY
;
A
#
# COMPACT_ATOMS: atom_id res chain seq x y z
N MET A 1 4.87 -14.56 -25.94
CA MET A 1 3.77 -13.82 -25.27
C MET A 1 4.30 -13.25 -23.97
N GLY A 2 4.80 -12.01 -23.99
CA GLY A 2 5.30 -11.35 -22.78
C GLY A 2 4.15 -10.90 -21.91
N GLN A 3 4.13 -11.31 -20.64
CA GLN A 3 3.24 -10.72 -19.64
C GLN A 3 3.46 -9.21 -19.63
N VAL A 4 2.39 -8.45 -19.83
CA VAL A 4 2.43 -6.99 -19.86
C VAL A 4 2.73 -6.50 -18.43
N PRO A 5 3.88 -5.85 -18.16
CA PRO A 5 4.28 -5.43 -16.81
C PRO A 5 3.25 -4.54 -16.10
N ARG A 6 2.41 -3.83 -16.87
CA ARG A 6 1.40 -2.88 -16.39
C ARG A 6 0.32 -3.50 -15.49
N TYR A 7 -0.03 -4.79 -15.66
CA TYR A 7 -1.09 -5.42 -14.86
C TYR A 7 -0.63 -5.70 -13.43
N GLU A 8 0.56 -6.26 -13.28
CA GLU A 8 1.16 -6.56 -11.97
C GLU A 8 1.44 -5.29 -11.17
N GLN A 9 1.86 -4.21 -11.84
CA GLN A 9 2.09 -2.90 -11.23
C GLN A 9 0.83 -2.29 -10.65
N ARG A 10 -0.26 -2.31 -11.43
CA ARG A 10 -1.58 -1.86 -10.98
C ARG A 10 -2.06 -2.65 -9.76
N LEU A 11 -1.79 -3.95 -9.72
CA LEU A 11 -2.12 -4.81 -8.57
C LEU A 11 -1.35 -4.41 -7.30
N LYS A 12 -0.06 -4.07 -7.41
CA LYS A 12 0.77 -3.60 -6.28
C LYS A 12 0.27 -2.27 -5.70
N CYS A 13 -0.03 -1.27 -6.54
CA CYS A 13 -0.56 0.01 -6.05
C CYS A 13 -1.97 -0.16 -5.43
N LEU A 14 -2.80 -1.02 -6.03
CA LEU A 14 -4.12 -1.33 -5.49
C LEU A 14 -4.05 -2.06 -4.15
N SER A 15 -3.08 -2.96 -3.94
CA SER A 15 -2.89 -3.64 -2.67
C SER A 15 -2.49 -2.68 -1.55
N ILE A 16 -1.56 -1.74 -1.81
CA ILE A 16 -1.20 -0.68 -0.86
C ILE A 16 -2.41 0.20 -0.51
N SER A 17 -3.17 0.65 -1.52
CA SER A 17 -4.36 1.48 -1.30
C SER A 17 -5.41 0.75 -0.44
N ARG A 18 -5.69 -0.51 -0.75
CA ARG A 18 -6.61 -1.36 0.02
C ARG A 18 -6.12 -1.59 1.45
N ALA A 19 -4.83 -1.86 1.64
CA ALA A 19 -4.25 -2.05 2.96
C ALA A 19 -4.38 -0.78 3.81
N SER A 20 -4.04 0.38 3.25
CA SER A 20 -4.19 1.68 3.93
C SER A 20 -5.64 1.94 4.33
N HIS A 21 -6.59 1.74 3.41
CA HIS A 21 -8.01 1.88 3.71
C HIS A 21 -8.47 0.94 4.82
N THR A 22 -8.01 -0.32 4.81
CA THR A 22 -8.37 -1.31 5.82
C THR A 22 -7.82 -0.94 7.19
N LEU A 23 -6.56 -0.48 7.27
CA LEU A 23 -5.93 -0.04 8.52
C LEU A 23 -6.67 1.16 9.13
N CYS A 24 -7.05 2.15 8.32
CA CYS A 24 -7.74 3.35 8.80
C CYS A 24 -9.18 3.09 9.26
N ASN A 25 -9.86 2.10 8.67
CA ASN A 25 -11.31 1.91 8.88
C ASN A 25 -11.68 0.65 9.68
N SER A 26 -10.71 -0.20 10.03
CA SER A 26 -10.99 -1.42 10.79
C SER A 26 -11.34 -1.09 12.25
N LYS A 27 -12.62 -1.21 12.58
CA LYS A 27 -13.10 -1.14 13.98
C LYS A 27 -12.52 -2.26 14.84
N ARG A 28 -12.29 -3.44 14.25
CA ARG A 28 -11.71 -4.61 14.92
C ARG A 28 -10.27 -4.35 15.32
N LEU A 29 -9.49 -3.70 14.46
CA LEU A 29 -8.12 -3.30 14.78
C LEU A 29 -8.11 -2.31 15.95
N ILE A 30 -8.97 -1.29 15.91
CA ILE A 30 -9.08 -0.30 17.00
C ILE A 30 -9.44 -0.99 18.32
N GLN A 31 -10.41 -1.91 18.31
CA GLN A 31 -10.80 -2.66 19.51
C GLN A 31 -9.65 -3.53 20.03
N PHE A 32 -8.91 -4.21 19.15
CA PHE A 32 -7.75 -5.01 19.53
C PHE A 32 -6.64 -4.16 20.16
N LEU A 33 -6.33 -3.01 19.58
CA LEU A 33 -5.35 -2.07 20.12
C LEU A 33 -5.81 -1.48 21.46
N ALA A 34 -7.10 -1.17 21.61
CA ALA A 34 -7.66 -0.69 22.88
C ALA A 34 -7.56 -1.75 23.99
N LEU A 35 -7.79 -3.03 23.66
CA LEU A 35 -7.62 -4.14 24.60
C LEU A 35 -6.16 -4.25 25.05
N ILE A 36 -5.20 -4.21 24.12
CA ILE A 36 -3.77 -4.21 24.43
C ILE A 36 -3.41 -3.03 25.34
N LEU A 37 -3.92 -1.83 25.05
CA LEU A 37 -3.68 -0.64 25.85
C LEU A 37 -4.22 -0.80 27.28
N ALA A 38 -5.46 -1.27 27.42
CA ALA A 38 -6.08 -1.47 28.72
C ALA A 38 -5.31 -2.49 29.56
N VAL A 39 -4.98 -3.65 28.97
CA VAL A 39 -4.19 -4.69 29.64
C VAL A 39 -2.79 -4.19 29.98
N GLY A 40 -2.14 -3.47 29.06
CA GLY A 40 -0.83 -2.88 29.29
C GLY A 40 -0.81 -1.86 30.43
N ASN A 41 -1.84 -1.02 30.53
CA ASN A 41 -1.99 -0.06 31.62
C ASN A 41 -2.19 -0.77 32.97
N ILE A 42 -3.03 -1.81 33.03
CA ILE A 42 -3.25 -2.61 34.25
C ILE A 42 -1.95 -3.29 34.68
N LEU A 43 -1.25 -3.96 33.76
CA LEU A 43 -0.01 -4.69 34.07
C LEU A 43 1.15 -3.77 34.52
N ASN A 44 1.11 -2.51 34.10
CA ASN A 44 2.14 -1.52 34.42
C ASN A 44 1.68 -0.48 35.44
N GLU A 45 0.54 -0.68 36.10
CA GLU A 45 0.01 0.24 37.09
C GLU A 45 1.08 0.60 38.13
N GLY A 46 1.17 1.90 38.46
CA GLY A 46 2.19 2.44 39.37
C GLY A 46 3.61 2.55 38.78
N LYS A 47 3.85 2.11 37.53
CA LYS A 47 5.11 2.29 36.80
C LYS A 47 4.97 3.44 35.80
N ARG A 48 6.12 3.90 35.28
CA ARG A 48 6.18 4.92 34.20
C ARG A 48 5.34 4.57 32.97
N LEU A 49 5.08 3.28 32.75
CA LEU A 49 4.32 2.75 31.61
C LEU A 49 2.85 2.42 31.93
N GLY A 50 2.34 2.82 33.10
CA GLY A 50 1.02 2.41 33.62
C GLY A 50 -0.05 3.48 33.67
N ASN A 51 -0.13 4.34 32.64
CA ASN A 51 -1.17 5.34 32.41
C ASN A 51 -1.01 5.95 31.00
N CYS A 52 -0.79 5.09 30.02
CA CYS A 52 -0.55 5.50 28.65
C CYS A 52 -1.87 5.72 27.90
N TYR A 53 -1.86 6.69 26.98
CA TYR A 53 -2.95 6.94 26.02
C TYR A 53 -2.78 6.16 24.71
N GLY A 54 -1.61 5.55 24.52
CA GLY A 54 -1.26 4.80 23.32
C GLY A 54 0.12 4.15 23.45
N PHE A 55 0.46 3.35 22.46
CA PHE A 55 1.74 2.65 22.35
C PHE A 55 2.20 2.62 20.89
N THR A 56 3.48 2.38 20.66
CA THR A 56 4.01 2.19 19.30
C THR A 56 3.68 0.80 18.79
N ILE A 57 3.44 0.64 17.49
CA ILE A 57 3.15 -0.68 16.88
C ILE A 57 4.22 -1.73 17.19
N SER A 58 5.49 -1.32 17.31
CA SER A 58 6.59 -2.19 17.74
C SER A 58 6.41 -2.83 19.13
N SER A 59 5.57 -2.26 19.98
CA SER A 59 5.23 -2.85 21.29
C SER A 59 4.43 -4.15 21.15
N ILE A 60 3.72 -4.35 20.02
CA ILE A 60 2.96 -5.57 19.75
C ILE A 60 3.90 -6.78 19.66
N ASP A 61 5.09 -6.61 19.07
CA ASP A 61 6.12 -7.66 18.96
C ASP A 61 6.65 -8.11 20.33
N GLN A 62 6.49 -7.27 21.36
CA GLN A 62 6.94 -7.55 22.72
C GLN A 62 5.87 -8.28 23.55
N ILE A 63 4.60 -8.29 23.15
CA ILE A 63 3.53 -8.96 23.89
C ILE A 63 3.85 -10.44 24.20
N PRO A 64 4.37 -11.25 23.24
CA PRO A 64 4.72 -12.63 23.52
C PRO A 64 5.89 -12.80 24.49
N SER A 65 6.64 -11.75 24.85
CA SER A 65 7.75 -11.83 25.83
C SER A 65 7.26 -11.88 27.28
N VAL A 66 6.05 -11.37 27.55
CA VAL A 66 5.47 -11.34 28.91
C VAL A 66 4.90 -12.71 29.24
N ARG A 67 5.57 -13.45 30.13
CA ARG A 67 5.18 -14.81 30.56
C ARG A 67 4.17 -14.77 31.71
N SER A 68 3.29 -15.76 31.76
CA SER A 68 2.42 -15.96 32.92
C SER A 68 3.25 -16.46 34.11
N THR A 69 2.93 -15.96 35.31
CA THR A 69 3.53 -16.42 36.58
C THR A 69 2.89 -17.70 37.10
N ILE A 70 1.72 -18.08 36.56
CA ILE A 70 0.94 -19.26 36.99
C ILE A 70 1.15 -20.43 36.03
N ARG A 71 1.17 -20.17 34.72
CA ARG A 71 1.29 -21.20 33.67
C ARG A 71 2.53 -20.93 32.80
N PRO A 72 3.64 -21.68 32.97
CA PRO A 72 4.92 -21.37 32.31
C PRO A 72 4.91 -21.54 30.78
N ASP A 73 3.98 -22.34 30.26
CA ASP A 73 3.72 -22.55 28.82
C ASP A 73 2.96 -21.39 28.17
N ARG A 74 2.49 -20.41 28.96
CA ARG A 74 1.64 -19.32 28.47
C ARG A 74 2.29 -17.95 28.58
N ASN A 75 1.89 -17.08 27.68
CA ASN A 75 2.30 -15.68 27.64
C ASN A 75 1.07 -14.76 27.47
N LEU A 76 1.31 -13.45 27.49
CA LEU A 76 0.26 -12.45 27.42
C LEU A 76 -0.57 -12.54 26.12
N LEU A 77 0.05 -12.94 24.99
CA LEU A 77 -0.68 -13.12 23.75
C LEU A 77 -1.72 -14.25 23.87
N HIS A 78 -1.38 -15.38 24.51
CA HIS A 78 -2.33 -16.46 24.76
C HIS A 78 -3.51 -15.96 25.61
N PHE A 79 -3.24 -15.20 26.66
CA PHE A 79 -4.28 -14.61 27.49
C PHE A 79 -5.19 -13.66 26.69
N LEU A 80 -4.62 -12.81 25.84
CA LEU A 80 -5.39 -11.90 24.99
C LEU A 80 -6.29 -12.66 24.01
N VAL A 81 -5.77 -13.71 23.36
CA VAL A 81 -6.55 -14.54 22.43
C VAL A 81 -7.72 -15.22 23.14
N GLU A 82 -7.49 -15.82 24.32
CA GLU A 82 -8.57 -16.45 25.11
C GLU A 82 -9.62 -15.42 25.57
N THR A 83 -9.17 -14.23 25.97
CA THR A 83 -10.07 -13.13 26.36
C THR A 83 -10.93 -12.68 25.18
N ILE A 84 -10.35 -12.59 23.98
CA ILE A 84 -11.07 -12.23 22.76
C ILE A 84 -12.08 -13.33 22.39
N GLU A 85 -11.72 -14.60 22.51
CA GLU A 85 -12.59 -15.73 22.22
C GLU A 85 -13.84 -15.73 23.08
N HIS A 86 -13.70 -15.39 24.35
CA HIS A 86 -14.83 -15.38 25.27
C HIS A 86 -15.71 -14.13 25.15
N ASN A 87 -15.10 -12.95 24.98
CA ASN A 87 -15.83 -11.67 25.11
C ASN A 87 -16.16 -11.02 23.76
N TRP A 88 -15.31 -11.20 22.74
CA TRP A 88 -15.44 -10.52 21.45
C TRP A 88 -15.05 -11.43 20.28
N PRO A 89 -15.77 -12.54 20.04
CA PRO A 89 -15.41 -13.53 19.02
C PRO A 89 -15.33 -12.93 17.60
N ASP A 90 -16.02 -11.81 17.33
CA ASP A 90 -15.91 -11.10 16.06
C ASP A 90 -14.49 -10.57 15.76
N LEU A 91 -13.66 -10.31 16.77
CA LEU A 91 -12.27 -9.88 16.56
C LEU A 91 -11.42 -10.95 15.89
N PHE A 92 -11.81 -12.23 15.87
CA PHE A 92 -11.08 -13.24 15.07
C PHE A 92 -11.14 -12.97 13.57
N ASN A 93 -12.15 -12.22 13.10
CA ASN A 93 -12.22 -11.77 11.72
C ASN A 93 -11.13 -10.74 11.38
N LEU A 94 -10.44 -10.16 12.37
CA LEU A 94 -9.33 -9.23 12.17
C LEU A 94 -8.23 -9.86 11.30
N LYS A 95 -7.89 -11.14 11.53
CA LYS A 95 -6.89 -11.84 10.70
C LYS A 95 -7.24 -11.80 9.22
N ARG A 96 -8.52 -11.99 8.89
CA ARG A 96 -9.00 -11.95 7.51
C ARG A 96 -8.96 -10.54 6.93
N GLU A 97 -9.31 -9.51 7.71
CA GLU A 97 -9.19 -8.11 7.29
C GLU A 97 -7.73 -7.74 7.01
N MET A 98 -6.80 -8.20 7.85
CA MET A 98 -5.38 -7.88 7.70
C MET A 98 -4.70 -8.59 6.53
N ASN A 99 -5.39 -9.47 5.79
CA ASN A 99 -4.83 -10.11 4.59
C ASN A 99 -4.37 -9.09 3.54
N SER A 100 -5.10 -7.99 3.35
CA SER A 100 -4.65 -6.94 2.41
C SER A 100 -3.35 -6.28 2.86
N VAL A 101 -3.13 -6.18 4.17
CA VAL A 101 -1.91 -5.63 4.76
C VAL A 101 -0.72 -6.57 4.51
N LEU A 102 -0.93 -7.89 4.63
CA LEU A 102 0.09 -8.90 4.32
C LEU A 102 0.49 -8.90 2.84
N GLU A 103 -0.46 -8.68 1.94
CA GLU A 103 -0.13 -8.56 0.52
C GLU A 103 0.59 -7.25 0.21
N ALA A 104 0.21 -6.14 0.85
CA ALA A 104 0.90 -4.87 0.71
C ALA A 104 2.31 -4.88 1.31
N SER A 105 2.56 -5.65 2.38
CA SER A 105 3.87 -5.69 3.04
C SER A 105 4.97 -6.32 2.18
N LYS A 106 4.60 -7.06 1.13
CA LYS A 106 5.53 -7.66 0.16
C LYS A 106 5.96 -6.68 -0.93
N VAL A 107 5.33 -5.51 -0.99
CA VAL A 107 5.56 -4.54 -2.06
C VAL A 107 6.74 -3.65 -1.71
N ASP A 108 7.75 -3.65 -2.58
CA ASP A 108 8.91 -2.76 -2.45
C ASP A 108 8.62 -1.37 -3.05
N ARG A 109 8.68 -0.35 -2.20
CA ARG A 109 8.51 1.06 -2.59
C ARG A 109 9.56 1.50 -3.61
N GLN A 110 10.83 1.16 -3.40
CA GLN A 110 11.92 1.61 -4.28
C GLN A 110 11.76 1.03 -5.68
N GLN A 111 11.34 -0.23 -5.76
CA GLN A 111 11.00 -0.86 -7.02
C GLN A 111 9.86 -0.12 -7.74
N ILE A 112 8.76 0.22 -7.04
CA ILE A 112 7.64 0.97 -7.64
C ILE A 112 8.09 2.33 -8.15
N GLU A 113 8.87 3.08 -7.36
CA GLU A 113 9.34 4.41 -7.74
C GLU A 113 10.20 4.36 -9.00
N LYS A 114 11.11 3.38 -9.08
CA LYS A 114 11.95 3.16 -10.26
C LYS A 114 11.12 2.82 -11.49
N GLU A 115 10.11 1.95 -11.33
CA GLU A 115 9.22 1.56 -12.42
C GLU A 115 8.36 2.74 -12.89
N LEU A 116 7.85 3.58 -11.97
CA LEU A 116 7.10 4.78 -12.29
C LEU A 116 7.94 5.77 -13.10
N PHE A 117 9.17 6.03 -12.66
CA PHE A 117 10.10 6.92 -13.36
C PHE A 117 10.40 6.43 -14.79
N GLN A 118 10.58 5.11 -14.98
CA GLN A 118 10.79 4.53 -16.31
C GLN A 118 9.56 4.72 -17.20
N LEU A 119 8.35 4.57 -16.66
CA LEU A 119 7.11 4.80 -17.39
C LEU A 119 6.94 6.27 -17.80
N GLU A 120 7.21 7.21 -16.89
CA GLU A 120 7.17 8.64 -17.16
C GLU A 120 8.14 9.02 -18.28
N LYS A 121 9.39 8.51 -18.21
CA LYS A 121 10.39 8.72 -19.25
C LYS A 121 9.95 8.16 -20.60
N ALA A 122 9.41 6.93 -20.64
CA ALA A 122 8.95 6.31 -21.88
C ALA A 122 7.77 7.08 -22.52
N ILE A 123 6.84 7.60 -21.70
CA ILE A 123 5.74 8.46 -22.19
C ILE A 123 6.28 9.76 -22.75
N PHE A 124 7.26 10.37 -22.08
CA PHE A 124 7.90 11.59 -22.57
C PHE A 124 8.58 11.39 -23.92
N GLU A 125 9.40 10.33 -24.05
CA GLU A 125 10.10 10.00 -25.31
C GLU A 125 9.11 9.71 -26.45
N LEU A 126 8.02 8.97 -26.18
CA LEU A 126 6.98 8.69 -27.16
C LEU A 126 6.26 9.97 -27.62
N ASN A 127 5.98 10.91 -26.70
CA ASN A 127 5.36 12.18 -27.06
C ASN A 127 6.29 13.04 -27.93
N GLU A 128 7.60 13.07 -27.65
CA GLU A 128 8.57 13.77 -28.49
C GLU A 128 8.66 13.18 -29.89
N GLU A 129 8.67 11.85 -30.00
CA GLU A 129 8.68 11.15 -31.27
C GLU A 129 7.38 11.42 -32.08
N LEU A 130 6.22 11.38 -31.43
CA LEU A 130 4.94 11.73 -32.05
C LEU A 130 4.90 13.19 -32.53
N ASN A 131 5.36 14.13 -31.70
CA ASN A 131 5.45 15.55 -32.06
C ASN A 131 6.36 15.76 -33.27
N TYR A 132 7.49 15.04 -33.33
CA TYR A 132 8.39 15.07 -34.48
C TYR A 132 7.70 14.57 -35.76
N TYR A 133 7.00 13.44 -35.70
CA TYR A 133 6.29 12.90 -36.86
C TYR A 133 5.12 13.77 -37.31
N GLN A 134 4.40 14.42 -36.38
CA GLN A 134 3.33 15.36 -36.71
C GLN A 134 3.86 16.58 -37.48
N LYS A 135 4.94 17.22 -36.99
CA LYS A 135 5.57 18.34 -37.68
C LYS A 135 6.05 17.96 -39.08
N LYS A 136 6.68 16.79 -39.20
CA LYS A 136 7.17 16.29 -40.49
C LYS A 136 6.02 16.02 -41.48
N PHE A 137 4.88 15.52 -40.99
CA PHE A 137 3.68 15.31 -41.80
C PHE A 137 3.06 16.64 -42.27
N GLU A 138 3.01 17.65 -41.42
CA GLU A 138 2.53 18.99 -41.77
C GLU A 138 3.45 19.68 -42.79
N GLU A 139 4.78 19.59 -42.60
CA GLU A 139 5.77 20.13 -43.54
C GLU A 139 5.67 19.49 -44.93
N SER A 140 5.44 18.17 -45.00
CA SER A 140 5.29 17.46 -46.27
C SER A 140 4.00 17.84 -47.02
N ASN A 141 2.87 17.97 -46.32
CA ASN A 141 1.62 18.44 -46.94
C ASN A 141 1.75 19.88 -47.46
N ASN A 142 2.35 20.79 -46.68
CA ASN A 142 2.54 22.18 -47.10
C ASN A 142 3.46 22.32 -48.34
N LEU A 143 4.46 21.44 -48.47
CA LEU A 143 5.35 21.39 -49.64
C LEU A 143 4.68 20.83 -50.90
N GLU A 144 3.70 19.94 -50.75
CA GLU A 144 2.92 19.40 -51.87
C GLU A 144 1.88 20.42 -52.37
N GLU A 145 1.18 21.10 -51.46
CA GLU A 145 0.23 22.17 -51.80
C GLU A 145 0.91 23.34 -52.54
N GLY A 146 2.08 23.78 -52.07
CA GLY A 146 2.84 24.87 -52.72
C GLY A 146 3.29 24.53 -54.15
N LYS A 147 3.66 23.27 -54.41
CA LYS A 147 4.04 22.79 -55.76
C LYS A 147 2.83 22.68 -56.70
N GLU A 148 1.66 22.34 -56.19
CA GLU A 148 0.42 22.35 -56.97
C GLU A 148 -0.04 23.76 -57.33
N GLU A 149 0.10 24.72 -56.42
CA GLU A 149 -0.22 26.13 -56.69
C GLU A 149 0.73 26.76 -57.72
N GLU A 150 2.04 26.47 -57.68
CA GLU A 150 2.99 26.93 -58.69
C GLU A 150 2.68 26.35 -60.07
N LYS A 151 2.31 25.07 -60.16
CA LYS A 151 1.87 24.46 -61.42
C LYS A 151 0.60 25.11 -61.98
N LYS A 152 -0.35 25.52 -61.13
CA LYS A 152 -1.57 26.22 -61.55
C LYS A 152 -1.32 27.65 -62.04
N LYS A 153 -0.20 28.28 -61.67
CA LYS A 153 0.19 29.62 -62.17
C LYS A 153 0.94 29.59 -63.51
N LEU A 154 1.40 28.41 -63.94
CA LEU A 154 2.20 28.22 -65.15
C LEU A 154 1.36 27.84 -66.40
N TYR A 155 0.04 27.72 -66.23
CA TYR A 155 -0.95 27.48 -67.29
C TYR A 155 -2.04 28.56 -67.22
#